data_AF-A0AA86RAU4-F1
#
_entry.id   AF-A0AA86RAU4-F1
#
_cell.length_a   1.000
_cell.length_b   1.000
_cell.length_c   1.000
_cell.angle_alpha   90.00
_cell.angle_beta   90.00
_cell.angle_gamma   90.00
#
_symmetry.space_group_name_H-M   'P 1'
#
loop_
_entity.id
_entity.type
_entity.pdbx_description
1 polymer ?
#
loop_
_entity_poly.entity_id
_entity_poly.type
_entity_poly.pdbx_seq_one_letter_code
_entity_poly.pdbx_strand_id
1 'polypeptide(L)'
;MTQPHVFTDRELELIAYSAHVLNKDWKKIQQQFLPYLNPISIKNKYYKLLKQGHLQKLMDTKVQKSVQLTPPSIVNFVDDEDEKVIESLYLLAVQTK
;
A
#
# COMPACT_ATOMS: atom_id res chain seq x y z
N MET A 1 29.98 1.26 9.19
CA MET A 1 28.62 1.62 9.60
C MET A 1 27.87 2.09 8.36
N THR A 2 26.82 1.40 7.94
CA THR A 2 26.00 1.84 6.80
C THR A 2 25.07 2.95 7.29
N GLN A 3 25.14 4.13 6.66
CA GLN A 3 24.19 5.20 6.98
C GLN A 3 22.77 4.75 6.59
N PRO A 4 21.77 4.97 7.46
CA PRO A 4 20.39 4.65 7.13
C PRO A 4 19.89 5.53 5.99
N HIS A 5 19.29 4.93 4.97
CA HIS A 5 18.69 5.67 3.85
C HIS A 5 17.53 6.55 4.34
N VAL A 6 17.56 7.83 3.98
CA VAL A 6 16.48 8.77 4.24
C VAL A 6 15.57 8.79 3.03
N PHE A 7 14.35 8.27 3.20
CA PHE A 7 13.35 8.25 2.14
C PHE A 7 12.76 9.64 1.91
N THR A 8 12.85 10.11 0.67
CA THR A 8 12.19 11.33 0.18
C THR A 8 10.71 11.09 -0.07
N ASP A 9 9.90 12.16 -0.04
CA ASP A 9 8.45 12.06 -0.29
C ASP A 9 8.14 11.40 -1.63
N ARG A 10 8.91 11.72 -2.68
CA ARG A 10 8.79 11.11 -4.00
C ARG A 10 9.00 9.59 -3.97
N GLU A 11 9.95 9.10 -3.18
CA GLU A 11 10.14 7.66 -2.99
C GLU A 11 8.96 7.05 -2.25
N LEU A 12 8.40 7.72 -1.25
CA LEU A 12 7.21 7.22 -0.54
C LEU A 12 6.02 7.06 -1.48
N GLU A 13 5.80 8.05 -2.36
CA GLU A 13 4.76 8.01 -3.39
C GLU A 13 4.99 6.85 -4.36
N LEU A 14 6.23 6.66 -4.82
CA LEU A 14 6.59 5.55 -5.70
C LEU A 14 6.37 4.20 -5.02
N ILE A 15 6.75 4.05 -3.75
CA ILE A 15 6.52 2.82 -2.98
C ILE A 15 5.03 2.53 -2.86
N ALA A 16 4.21 3.53 -2.49
CA ALA A 16 2.77 3.35 -2.36
C ALA A 16 2.10 2.99 -3.70
N TYR A 17 2.43 3.73 -4.76
CA TYR A 17 1.86 3.52 -6.10
C TYR A 17 2.29 2.17 -6.69
N SER A 18 3.59 1.89 -6.69
CA SER A 18 4.14 0.66 -7.27
C SER A 18 3.70 -0.58 -6.49
N ALA A 19 3.48 -0.48 -5.17
CA ALA A 19 2.92 -1.56 -4.37
C ALA A 19 1.48 -1.92 -4.78
N HIS A 20 0.68 -0.93 -5.15
CA HIS A 20 -0.67 -1.14 -5.70
C HIS A 20 -0.61 -1.74 -7.12
N VAL A 21 0.20 -1.16 -8.01
CA VAL A 21 0.25 -1.58 -9.43
C VAL A 21 0.90 -2.96 -9.63
N LEU A 22 1.92 -3.29 -8.84
CA LEU A 22 2.69 -4.53 -8.99
C LEU A 22 2.31 -5.61 -7.98
N ASN A 23 1.15 -5.50 -7.31
CA ASN A 23 0.68 -6.45 -6.30
C ASN A 23 1.75 -6.77 -5.24
N LYS A 24 2.42 -5.72 -4.73
CA LYS A 24 3.46 -5.82 -3.69
C LYS A 24 4.67 -6.69 -4.10
N ASP A 25 4.97 -6.80 -5.40
CA ASP A 25 6.18 -7.46 -5.90
C ASP A 25 7.43 -6.58 -5.70
N TRP A 26 8.00 -6.66 -4.49
CA TRP A 26 9.12 -5.80 -4.05
C TRP A 26 10.37 -5.91 -4.92
N LYS A 27 10.61 -7.07 -5.56
CA LYS A 27 11.75 -7.26 -6.45
C LYS A 27 11.56 -6.46 -7.74
N LYS A 28 10.36 -6.52 -8.33
CA LYS A 28 10.04 -5.71 -9.51
C LYS A 28 10.03 -4.22 -9.20
N ILE A 29 9.50 -3.84 -8.03
CA ILE A 29 9.50 -2.44 -7.58
C ILE A 29 10.93 -1.90 -7.47
N GLN A 30 11.84 -2.68 -6.88
CA GLN A 30 13.25 -2.35 -6.80
C GLN A 30 13.87 -2.19 -8.19
N GLN A 31 13.67 -3.17 -9.08
CA GLN A 31 14.25 -3.14 -10.43
C GLN A 31 13.75 -1.95 -11.28
N GLN A 32 12.47 -1.57 -11.15
CA GLN A 32 11.86 -0.56 -12.03
C GLN A 32 11.93 0.86 -11.47
N PHE A 33 11.76 1.04 -10.16
CA PHE A 33 11.56 2.37 -9.57
C PHE A 33 12.65 2.77 -8.59
N LEU A 34 13.22 1.81 -7.85
CA LEU A 34 14.13 2.09 -6.73
C LEU A 34 15.35 1.16 -6.73
N PRO A 35 16.18 1.16 -7.79
CA PRO A 35 17.24 0.16 -7.99
C PRO A 35 18.35 0.23 -6.93
N TYR A 36 18.55 1.41 -6.34
CA TYR A 36 19.52 1.67 -5.28
C TYR A 36 19.06 1.22 -3.88
N LEU A 37 17.80 0.77 -3.73
CA LEU A 37 17.26 0.30 -2.47
C LEU A 37 17.19 -1.21 -2.41
N ASN A 38 17.30 -1.74 -1.20
CA ASN A 38 17.05 -3.16 -0.95
C ASN A 38 15.52 -3.41 -0.97
N PRO A 39 15.03 -4.47 -1.65
CA PRO A 39 13.60 -4.81 -1.64
C PRO A 39 13.03 -5.00 -0.24
N ILE A 40 13.85 -5.46 0.72
CA ILE A 40 13.45 -5.58 2.14
C ILE A 40 13.21 -4.18 2.76
N SER A 41 14.05 -3.20 2.44
CA SER A 41 13.90 -1.83 2.92
C SER A 41 12.63 -1.18 2.36
N ILE A 42 12.32 -1.43 1.08
CA ILE A 42 11.10 -0.96 0.40
C ILE A 42 9.86 -1.56 1.10
N LYS A 43 9.84 -2.88 1.30
CA LYS A 43 8.77 -3.59 2.02
C LYS A 43 8.56 -3.00 3.41
N ASN A 44 9.64 -2.88 4.20
CA ASN A 44 9.56 -2.36 5.56
C ASN A 44 9.05 -0.92 5.60
N LYS A 45 9.43 -0.09 4.62
CA LYS A 45 8.95 1.29 4.52
C LYS A 45 7.45 1.33 4.18
N TYR A 46 6.98 0.51 3.24
CA TYR A 46 5.57 0.41 2.90
C TYR A 46 4.71 0.07 4.13
N TYR A 47 5.05 -0.97 4.88
CA TYR A 47 4.27 -1.36 6.07
C TYR A 47 4.32 -0.30 7.18
N LYS A 48 5.42 0.45 7.31
CA LYS A 48 5.47 1.62 8.20
C LYS A 48 4.48 2.71 7.76
N LEU A 49 4.40 3.01 6.46
CA LEU A 49 3.44 3.99 5.92
C LEU A 49 1.99 3.55 6.12
N LEU A 50 1.72 2.25 5.94
CA LEU A 50 0.39 1.65 6.18
C LEU A 50 -0.02 1.82 7.65
N LYS A 51 0.85 1.44 8.58
CA LYS A 51 0.59 1.55 10.03
C LYS A 51 0.40 3.00 10.49
N GLN A 52 1.04 3.96 9.82
CA GLN A 52 0.94 5.39 10.13
C GLN A 52 -0.28 6.07 9.48
N GLY A 53 -1.08 5.38 8.68
CA GLY A 53 -2.20 5.98 7.93
C GLY A 53 -1.74 7.00 6.86
N HIS A 54 -0.45 7.03 6.55
CA HIS A 54 0.12 7.96 5.55
C HIS A 54 -0.05 7.44 4.12
N LEU A 55 -0.28 6.13 3.95
CA LEU A 55 -0.50 5.52 2.65
C LEU A 55 -1.71 6.12 1.92
N GLN A 56 -2.81 6.33 2.66
CA GLN A 56 -4.06 6.84 2.10
C GLN A 56 -3.91 8.30 1.65
N LYS A 57 -3.18 9.13 2.42
CA LYS A 57 -2.87 10.51 2.03
C LYS A 57 -2.02 10.59 0.76
N LEU A 58 -1.03 9.70 0.62
CA LEU A 58 -0.16 9.65 -0.56
C LEU A 58 -0.89 9.18 -1.83
N MET A 59 -1.87 8.29 -1.68
CA MET A 59 -2.69 7.83 -2.81
C MET A 59 -3.80 8.83 -3.18
N ASP A 60 -4.43 9.46 -2.18
CA ASP A 60 -5.51 10.45 -2.39
C ASP A 60 -5.00 11.74 -3.08
N THR A 61 -3.75 12.13 -2.81
CA THR A 61 -3.10 13.30 -3.44
C THR A 61 -3.03 13.19 -4.98
N LYS A 62 -3.12 11.97 -5.55
CA LYS A 62 -3.19 11.77 -7.01
C LYS A 62 -4.61 11.79 -7.58
N VAL A 63 -5.66 11.61 -6.77
CA VAL A 63 -7.05 11.69 -7.24
C VAL A 63 -7.46 13.15 -7.49
N GLN A 64 -6.86 14.11 -6.77
CA GLN A 64 -7.26 15.52 -6.86
C GLN A 64 -6.52 16.35 -7.91
N LYS A 65 -5.44 15.86 -8.53
CA LYS A 65 -4.72 16.63 -9.57
C LYS A 65 -5.24 16.44 -11.00
N SER A 66 -6.28 15.63 -11.20
CA SER A 66 -6.87 15.40 -12.53
C SER A 66 -8.38 15.55 -12.67
N VAL A 67 -9.14 15.99 -11.65
CA VAL A 67 -10.59 16.23 -11.85
C VAL A 67 -11.09 17.45 -11.06
N GLN A 68 -11.63 18.40 -11.81
CA GLN A 68 -12.41 19.56 -11.36
C GLN A 68 -13.74 19.12 -10.69
N LEU A 69 -14.13 19.83 -9.62
CA LEU A 69 -15.49 20.15 -9.18
C LEU A 69 -16.59 19.05 -9.24
N THR A 70 -16.81 18.29 -8.15
CA THR A 70 -18.15 17.85 -7.70
C THR A 70 -18.18 17.53 -6.19
N PRO A 71 -19.36 17.57 -5.51
CA PRO A 71 -19.50 17.44 -4.05
C PRO A 71 -19.26 16.01 -3.53
N PRO A 72 -19.13 15.82 -2.20
CA PRO A 72 -18.59 14.60 -1.62
C PRO A 72 -19.60 13.45 -1.70
N SER A 73 -19.36 12.52 -2.61
CA SER A 73 -19.89 11.16 -2.46
C SER A 73 -18.94 10.39 -1.57
N ILE A 74 -19.41 10.00 -0.39
CA ILE A 74 -18.72 9.07 0.51
C ILE A 74 -18.45 7.79 -0.29
N VAL A 75 -17.20 7.60 -0.69
CA VAL A 75 -16.76 6.37 -1.34
C VAL A 75 -16.52 5.37 -0.22
N ASN A 76 -17.47 4.45 -0.03
CA ASN A 76 -17.24 3.26 0.80
C ASN A 76 -16.22 2.40 0.07
N PHE A 77 -14.98 2.44 0.54
CA PHE A 77 -13.95 1.48 0.14
C PHE A 77 -14.24 0.17 0.87
N VAL A 78 -15.01 -0.70 0.23
CA VAL A 78 -15.07 -2.11 0.59
C VAL A 78 -13.92 -2.77 -0.17
N ASP A 79 -12.87 -3.14 0.56
CA ASP A 79 -11.80 -4.02 0.06
C ASP A 79 -12.42 -5.37 -0.29
N ASP A 80 -12.53 -5.66 -1.59
CA ASP A 80 -13.09 -6.90 -2.17
C ASP A 80 -12.24 -8.16 -1.83
N GLU A 81 -11.09 -7.99 -1.17
CA GLU A 81 -10.18 -9.10 -0.82
C GLU A 81 -10.22 -9.55 0.65
N ASP A 82 -10.97 -8.89 1.54
CA ASP A 82 -11.06 -9.28 2.96
C ASP A 82 -12.22 -10.25 3.29
N GLU A 83 -13.11 -10.55 2.34
CA GLU A 83 -14.27 -11.43 2.61
C GLU A 83 -13.87 -12.92 2.69
N LYS A 84 -12.87 -13.36 1.91
CA LYS A 84 -12.43 -14.78 1.90
C LYS A 84 -11.67 -15.20 3.15
N VAL A 85 -11.00 -14.25 3.82
CA VAL A 85 -10.23 -14.53 5.05
C VAL A 85 -11.18 -14.73 6.24
N ILE A 86 -12.28 -13.96 6.28
CA ILE A 86 -13.28 -14.03 7.35
C ILE A 86 -14.17 -15.28 7.21
N GLU A 87 -14.58 -15.63 5.98
CA GLU A 87 -15.42 -16.82 5.74
C GLU A 87 -14.69 -18.12 6.11
N SER A 88 -13.38 -18.19 5.84
CA SER A 88 -12.53 -19.35 6.18
C SER A 88 -12.38 -19.55 7.70
N LEU A 89 -12.35 -18.47 8.48
CA LEU A 89 -12.27 -18.53 9.95
C LEU A 89 -13.60 -18.93 10.59
N TYR A 90 -14.74 -18.56 10.00
CA TYR A 90 -16.06 -18.92 10.51
C TYR A 90 -16.38 -20.41 10.28
N LEU A 91 -16.06 -20.96 9.09
CA LEU A 91 -16.30 -22.37 8.79
C LEU A 91 -15.49 -23.33 9.69
N LEU A 92 -14.27 -22.96 10.08
CA LEU A 92 -13.44 -23.78 10.96
C LEU A 92 -13.99 -23.83 12.40
N ALA A 93 -14.59 -22.73 12.88
CA ALA A 93 -15.15 -22.65 14.22
C ALA A 93 -16.48 -23.41 14.38
N VAL A 94 -17.19 -23.67 13.29
CA VAL A 94 -18.48 -24.38 13.29
C VAL A 94 -18.31 -25.90 13.19
N GLN A 95 -17.20 -26.40 12.65
CA GLN A 95 -16.92 -27.85 12.53
C GLN A 95 -16.30 -28.50 13.78
N THR A 96 -15.94 -27.73 14.82
CA THR A 96 -15.40 -28.27 16.08
C THR A 96 -16.44 -28.31 17.21
N LYS A 97 -17.57 -28.98 16.97
CA LYS A 97 -18.49 -29.46 18.02
C LYS A 97 -18.89 -30.91 17.77
#